data_AF-A0A359FVN5-F1
#
_entry.id   AF-A0A359FVN5-F1
#
_cell.length_a   1.000
_cell.length_b   1.000
_cell.length_c   1.000
_cell.angle_alpha   90.00
_cell.angle_beta   90.00
_cell.angle_gamma   90.00
#
_symmetry.space_group_name_H-M   'P 1'
#
loop_
_entity.id
_entity.type
_entity.pdbx_description
1 polymer ?
#
loop_
_entity_poly.entity_id
_entity_poly.type
_entity_poly.pdbx_seq_one_letter_code
_entity_poly.pdbx_strand_id
1 'polypeptide(L)'
;MNRQQIIAAVDNPQTLNSSSLDQLKVILDEYPFFQAGRMLWVKNLHLLDHIRYNNELKLAAAHIADRSRLFELINLPDCGIHKRLDKKS
;
A
#
# COMPACT_ATOMS: atom_id res chain seq x y z
N MET A 1 10.91 4.97 -8.57
CA MET A 1 9.54 5.52 -8.59
C MET A 1 9.61 6.98 -8.19
N ASN A 2 8.91 7.86 -8.90
CA ASN A 2 8.89 9.29 -8.60
C ASN A 2 7.65 9.66 -7.77
N ARG A 3 7.65 10.84 -7.12
CA ARG A 3 6.53 11.30 -6.28
C ARG A 3 5.16 11.26 -6.99
N GLN A 4 5.10 11.67 -8.25
CA GLN A 4 3.86 11.64 -9.02
C GLN A 4 3.33 10.22 -9.25
N GLN A 5 4.22 9.25 -9.46
CA GLN A 5 3.83 7.84 -9.62
C GLN A 5 3.29 7.26 -8.31
N ILE A 6 3.85 7.68 -7.17
CA ILE A 6 3.36 7.26 -5.85
C ILE A 6 1.95 7.82 -5.62
N ILE A 7 1.73 9.10 -5.91
CA ILE A 7 0.40 9.73 -5.79
C ILE A 7 -0.60 9.04 -6.72
N ALA A 8 -0.24 8.82 -7.99
CA ALA A 8 -1.09 8.12 -8.94
C ALA A 8 -1.40 6.67 -8.50
N ALA A 9 -0.44 5.96 -7.91
CA ALA A 9 -0.64 4.62 -7.39
C ALA A 9 -1.52 4.58 -6.13
N VAL A 10 -1.48 5.65 -5.33
CA VAL A 10 -2.39 5.82 -4.19
C VAL A 10 -3.83 6.02 -4.67
N ASP A 11 -4.01 6.88 -5.68
CA ASP A 11 -5.35 7.19 -6.22
C ASP A 11 -5.90 6.02 -7.04
N ASN A 12 -5.04 5.33 -7.80
CA ASN A 12 -5.42 4.19 -8.61
C ASN A 12 -4.42 3.03 -8.49
N PRO A 13 -4.56 2.20 -7.43
CA PRO A 13 -3.64 1.09 -7.19
C PRO A 13 -3.70 -0.01 -8.25
N GLN A 14 -4.74 -0.07 -9.09
CA GLN A 14 -4.85 -1.05 -10.18
C GLN A 14 -3.81 -0.84 -11.29
N THR A 15 -3.16 0.33 -11.33
CA THR A 15 -2.09 0.63 -12.29
C THR A 15 -0.74 0.02 -11.92
N LEU A 16 -0.64 -0.55 -10.71
CA LEU A 16 0.57 -1.17 -10.20
C LEU A 16 0.91 -2.44 -10.97
N ASN A 17 2.22 -2.64 -11.20
CA ASN A 17 2.76 -3.78 -11.91
C ASN A 17 4.12 -4.20 -11.32
N SER A 18 4.75 -5.21 -11.92
CA SER A 18 6.06 -5.72 -11.49
C SER A 18 7.16 -4.66 -11.47
N SER A 19 7.14 -3.68 -12.39
CA SER A 19 8.11 -2.58 -12.36
C SER A 19 7.87 -1.65 -11.15
N SER A 20 6.60 -1.34 -10.86
CA SER A 20 6.24 -0.60 -9.64
C SER A 20 6.62 -1.36 -8.37
N LEU A 21 6.59 -2.70 -8.42
CA LEU A 21 7.00 -3.57 -7.32
C LEU A 21 8.46 -3.29 -6.99
N ASP A 22 9.39 -3.57 -7.92
CA ASP A 22 10.83 -3.40 -7.68
C ASP A 22 11.19 -2.00 -7.20
N GLN A 23 10.53 -0.97 -7.75
CA GLN A 23 10.79 0.40 -7.33
C GLN A 23 10.24 0.72 -5.92
N LEU A 24 9.07 0.20 -5.55
CA LEU A 24 8.56 0.32 -4.18
C LEU A 24 9.47 -0.40 -3.18
N LYS A 25 10.07 -1.52 -3.58
CA LYS A 25 11.04 -2.24 -2.74
C LYS A 25 12.23 -1.36 -2.38
N VAL A 26 12.84 -0.69 -3.37
CA VAL A 26 13.98 0.22 -3.15
C VAL A 26 13.59 1.34 -2.18
N ILE A 27 12.41 1.94 -2.35
CA ILE A 27 11.92 2.99 -1.45
C ILE A 27 11.70 2.45 -0.04
N LEU A 28 11.19 1.23 0.12
CA LEU A 28 10.99 0.62 1.44
C LEU A 28 12.29 0.19 2.11
N ASP A 29 13.31 -0.19 1.34
CA ASP A 29 14.64 -0.47 1.85
C ASP A 29 15.30 0.82 2.39
N GLU A 30 15.10 1.96 1.72
CA GLU A 30 15.58 3.28 2.18
C GLU A 30 14.72 3.88 3.31
N TYR A 31 13.41 3.68 3.27
CA TYR A 31 12.43 4.25 4.20
C TYR A 31 11.49 3.17 4.78
N PRO A 32 11.98 2.34 5.74
CA PRO A 32 11.23 1.18 6.25
C PRO A 32 9.90 1.51 6.92
N PHE A 33 9.76 2.75 7.39
CA PHE A 33 8.58 3.26 8.10
C PHE A 33 7.61 4.02 7.19
N PHE A 34 7.83 4.06 5.87
CA PHE A 34 6.93 4.72 4.94
C PHE A 34 5.63 3.93 4.79
N GLN A 35 4.66 4.23 5.66
CA GLN A 35 3.40 3.48 5.78
C GLN A 35 2.61 3.42 4.47
N ALA A 36 2.51 4.54 3.74
CA ALA A 36 1.85 4.57 2.44
C ALA A 36 2.57 3.68 1.40
N GLY A 37 3.90 3.71 1.37
CA GLY A 37 4.70 2.81 0.53
C GLY A 37 4.49 1.34 0.88
N ARG A 38 4.41 1.00 2.17
CA ARG A 38 4.12 -0.38 2.61
C ARG A 38 2.73 -0.84 2.22
N MET A 39 1.75 0.04 2.35
CA MET A 39 0.39 -0.22 1.89
C MET A 39 0.36 -0.50 0.38
N LEU A 40 0.99 0.35 -0.43
CA LEU A 40 1.11 0.15 -1.88
C LEU A 40 1.85 -1.13 -2.23
N TRP A 41 2.93 -1.47 -1.52
CA TRP A 41 3.70 -2.69 -1.74
C TRP A 41 2.85 -3.95 -1.53
N VAL A 42 2.14 -4.03 -0.40
CA VAL A 42 1.24 -5.16 -0.11
C VAL A 42 0.09 -5.23 -1.11
N LYS A 43 -0.47 -4.08 -1.51
CA LYS A 43 -1.52 -4.03 -2.53
C LYS A 43 -1.00 -4.51 -3.89
N ASN A 44 0.19 -4.09 -4.29
CA ASN A 44 0.82 -4.54 -5.54
C ASN A 44 1.07 -6.06 -5.52
N LEU A 45 1.61 -6.59 -4.42
CA LEU A 45 1.79 -8.03 -4.23
C LEU A 45 0.47 -8.80 -4.33
N HIS A 46 -0.63 -8.23 -3.81
CA HIS A 46 -1.96 -8.81 -3.94
C HIS A 46 -2.45 -8.82 -5.39
N LEU A 47 -2.27 -7.72 -6.11
CA LEU A 47 -2.67 -7.59 -7.52
C LEU A 47 -1.91 -8.54 -8.44
N LEU A 48 -0.63 -8.77 -8.14
CA LEU A 48 0.23 -9.68 -8.90
C LEU A 48 0.11 -11.15 -8.45
N ASP A 49 -0.78 -11.45 -7.50
CA ASP A 49 -0.95 -12.77 -6.87
C ASP A 49 0.40 -13.40 -6.43
N HIS A 50 1.24 -12.56 -5.83
CA HIS A 50 2.63 -12.92 -5.55
C HIS A 50 2.73 -13.78 -4.28
N ILE A 51 3.49 -14.88 -4.31
CA ILE A 51 3.62 -15.84 -3.19
C ILE A 51 4.04 -15.21 -1.85
N ARG A 52 4.78 -14.09 -1.92
CA ARG A 52 5.27 -13.36 -0.75
C ARG A 52 4.20 -12.51 -0.07
N TYR A 53 3.07 -12.27 -0.73
CA TYR A 53 1.98 -11.42 -0.27
C TYR A 53 1.59 -11.73 1.19
N ASN A 54 1.32 -12.98 1.52
CA ASN A 54 0.90 -13.37 2.87
C ASN A 54 1.95 -13.07 3.96
N ASN A 55 3.24 -13.18 3.64
CA ASN A 55 4.29 -12.89 4.60
C ASN A 55 4.46 -11.37 4.79
N GLU A 56 4.50 -10.64 3.67
CA GLU A 56 4.62 -9.19 3.65
C GLU A 56 3.39 -8.50 4.26
N LEU A 57 2.20 -9.10 4.14
CA LEU A 57 0.98 -8.65 4.81
C LEU A 57 1.12 -8.67 6.33
N LYS A 58 1.64 -9.76 6.90
CA LYS A 58 1.88 -9.88 8.34
C LYS A 58 2.91 -8.86 8.82
N LEU A 59 3.98 -8.66 8.03
CA LEU A 59 4.98 -7.63 8.33
C LEU A 59 4.36 -6.23 8.27
N ALA A 60 3.57 -5.92 7.25
CA ALA A 60 2.88 -4.64 7.16
C ALA A 60 1.92 -4.42 8.35
N ALA A 61 1.21 -5.45 8.80
CA ALA A 61 0.34 -5.38 9.98
C ALA A 61 1.10 -5.12 11.30
N ALA A 62 2.40 -5.40 11.35
CA ALA A 62 3.25 -5.05 12.49
C ALA A 62 3.76 -3.60 12.41
N HIS A 63 3.94 -3.06 11.21
CA HIS A 63 4.45 -1.70 10.99
C HIS A 63 3.35 -0.63 10.83
N ILE A 64 2.11 -1.03 10.51
CA ILE A 64 0.96 -0.15 10.40
C ILE A 64 0.19 -0.20 11.72
N ALA A 65 0.13 0.94 12.42
CA ALA A 65 -0.54 1.03 13.71
C ALA A 65 -2.06 0.80 13.62
N ASP A 66 -2.69 1.22 12.51
CA ASP A 66 -4.13 1.06 12.27
C ASP A 66 -4.41 -0.13 11.35
N ARG A 67 -4.68 -1.29 11.96
CA ARG A 67 -5.00 -2.53 11.25
C ARG A 67 -6.32 -2.46 10.48
N SER A 68 -7.22 -1.55 10.85
CA SER A 68 -8.49 -1.33 10.14
C SER A 68 -8.22 -0.78 8.75
N ARG A 69 -7.31 0.21 8.63
CA ARG A 69 -6.88 0.75 7.34
C ARG A 69 -6.18 -0.28 6.46
N LEU A 70 -5.38 -1.17 7.05
CA LEU A 70 -4.77 -2.26 6.30
C LEU A 70 -5.81 -3.24 5.75
N PHE A 71 -6.82 -3.59 6.56
CA PHE A 71 -7.91 -4.45 6.13
C PHE A 71 -8.75 -3.79 5.01
N GLU A 72 -9.08 -2.51 5.16
CA GLU A 72 -9.81 -1.73 4.16
C GLU A 72 -9.06 -1.70 2.83
N LEU A 73 -7.75 -1.46 2.84
CA LEU A 73 -6.93 -1.43 1.63
C LEU A 73 -6.98 -2.74 0.82
N ILE A 74 -7.07 -3.87 1.51
CA ILE A 74 -7.03 -5.20 0.87
C ILE A 74 -8.42 -5.60 0.41
N ASN A 75 -9.42 -5.48 1.28
CA ASN A 75 -10.75 -6.03 1.07
C ASN A 75 -11.72 -5.06 0.40
N LEU A 76 -11.47 -3.74 0.46
CA LEU A 76 -12.30 -2.75 -0.22
C LEU A 76 -11.66 -2.37 -1.56
N PRO A 77 -12.40 -2.45 -2.68
CA PRO A 77 -11.86 -2.22 -4.00
C PRO A 77 -11.56 -0.74 -4.33
N ASP A 78 -11.93 0.23 -3.49
CA ASP A 78 -11.80 1.65 -3.84
C ASP A 78 -11.85 2.59 -2.62
N CYS A 79 -10.88 2.46 -1.70
CA CYS A 79 -10.74 3.45 -0.62
C CYS A 79 -9.39 4.15 -0.77
N GLY A 80 -9.40 5.28 -1.48
CA GLY A 80 -8.30 6.23 -1.42
C GLY A 80 -7.96 6.51 0.04
N ILE A 81 -6.66 6.51 0.38
CA ILE A 81 -6.12 6.64 1.76
C ILE A 81 -6.45 7.97 2.45
N HIS A 82 -7.44 8.72 1.95
CA HIS A 82 -7.86 10.05 2.38
C HIS A 82 -9.26 10.13 3.01
N LYS A 83 -9.95 9.02 3.28
CA LYS A 83 -11.22 9.09 4.04
C LYS A 83 -11.01 8.87 5.53
N ARG A 84 -10.64 9.94 6.24
CA ARG A 84 -11.20 10.23 7.58
C ARG A 84 -10.81 11.62 8.07
N LEU A 85 -11.60 12.65 7.73
CA LEU A 85 -11.80 13.85 8.57
C LEU A 85 -13.13 14.57 8.22
N ASP A 86 -14.28 13.90 8.23
CA ASP A 86 -15.58 14.60 8.11
C ASP A 86 -16.76 13.81 8.70
N LYS A 87 -16.65 13.28 9.92
CA LYS A 87 -17.85 13.06 10.76
C LYS A 87 -17.61 13.53 12.18
N LYS A 88 -17.66 14.85 12.34
CA LYS A 88 -17.99 15.51 13.60
C LYS A 88 -19.15 16.46 13.30
N SER A 89 -20.37 15.98 13.50
CA SER A 89 -21.56 16.79 13.80
C SER A 89 -22.57 15.92 14.51
#